data_AF-A0A6A5TBG2-F1
#
_entry.id   AF-A0A6A5TBG2-F1
#
_cell.length_a   1.000
_cell.length_b   1.000
_cell.length_c   1.000
_cell.angle_alpha   90.00
_cell.angle_beta   90.00
_cell.angle_gamma   90.00
#
_symmetry.space_group_name_H-M   'P 1'
#
loop_
_entity.id
_entity.type
_entity.pdbx_description
1 polymer ?
#
loop_
_entity_poly.entity_id
_entity_poly.type
_entity_poly.pdbx_seq_one_letter_code
_entity_poly.pdbx_strand_id
1 'polypeptide(L)'
;MRSSQVPTTSLQLETSFYREATKLAGLGLNHSLARQYIEVQALLITPIAPHWTESIWLEVLQKPTTIQNARCPDLGSVNPRFTATQAYIRSTKSSITSAESAQQRRLAKGQARPSIIDKKDMKKAMPLIQTIKKRLDSGEDRSEVFDRKLPFNEVEVLEEMAPALKQVIRGCDEVVVMAVQVHVQTQGLPSVAETAEPGNPAFYFENA
;
A
#
# COMPACT_ATOMS: atom_id res chain seq x y z
N MET A 1 25.53 -10.69 16.01
CA MET A 1 25.23 -9.29 15.62
C MET A 1 25.26 -9.18 14.11
N ARG A 2 24.14 -9.52 13.44
CA ARG A 2 24.01 -9.37 11.98
C ARG A 2 23.43 -7.97 11.78
N SER A 3 24.23 -7.00 11.38
CA SER A 3 23.68 -5.69 11.01
C SER A 3 22.63 -5.95 9.94
N SER A 4 21.40 -5.52 10.18
CA SER A 4 20.33 -5.48 9.19
C SER A 4 20.72 -4.48 8.10
N GLN A 5 21.66 -4.84 7.23
CA GLN A 5 21.91 -4.11 6.01
C GLN A 5 20.65 -4.29 5.17
N VAL A 6 19.82 -3.25 5.19
CA VAL A 6 18.70 -3.08 4.27
C VAL A 6 19.32 -3.17 2.87
N PRO A 7 19.03 -4.20 2.07
CA PRO A 7 19.68 -4.37 0.79
C PRO A 7 19.36 -3.16 -0.09
N THR A 8 20.35 -2.58 -0.76
CA THR A 8 20.22 -1.39 -1.63
C THR A 8 19.09 -1.50 -2.64
N THR A 9 18.72 -2.72 -3.04
CA THR A 9 17.56 -3.02 -3.89
C THR A 9 16.22 -2.57 -3.31
N SER A 10 16.05 -2.64 -1.99
CA SER A 10 14.83 -2.21 -1.33
C SER A 10 14.59 -0.71 -1.44
N LEU A 11 15.63 0.13 -1.32
CA LEU A 11 15.52 1.58 -1.50
C LEU A 11 15.13 1.97 -2.93
N GLN A 12 15.64 1.24 -3.93
CA GLN A 12 15.28 1.46 -5.34
C GLN A 12 13.82 1.10 -5.63
N LEU A 13 13.31 0.02 -5.01
CA LEU A 13 11.91 -0.38 -5.10
C LEU A 13 10.98 0.67 -4.47
N GLU A 14 11.33 1.17 -3.29
CA GLU A 14 10.55 2.19 -2.59
C GLU A 14 10.49 3.51 -3.37
N THR A 15 11.60 3.91 -3.99
CA THR A 15 11.63 5.10 -4.86
C THR A 15 10.79 4.92 -6.12
N SER A 16 10.81 3.73 -6.72
CA SER A 16 9.99 3.43 -7.88
C SER A 16 8.51 3.46 -7.53
N PHE A 17 8.13 2.95 -6.37
CA PHE A 17 6.78 3.04 -5.84
C PHE A 17 6.36 4.50 -5.61
N TYR A 18 7.19 5.31 -4.96
CA TYR A 18 6.90 6.73 -4.73
C TYR A 18 6.74 7.53 -6.04
N ARG A 19 7.61 7.27 -7.03
CA ARG A 19 7.52 7.89 -8.36
C ARG A 19 6.22 7.52 -9.08
N GLU A 20 5.80 6.25 -8.98
CA GLU A 20 4.54 5.81 -9.56
C GLU A 20 3.35 6.47 -8.86
N ALA A 21 3.33 6.49 -7.52
CA ALA A 21 2.25 7.08 -6.74
C ALA A 21 2.07 8.58 -7.01
N THR A 22 3.16 9.35 -7.03
CA THR A 22 3.16 10.79 -7.34
C THR A 22 2.67 11.06 -8.76
N LYS A 23 3.15 10.27 -9.73
CA LYS A 23 2.70 10.35 -11.13
C LYS A 23 1.18 10.09 -11.26
N LEU A 24 0.66 9.07 -10.59
CA LEU A 24 -0.78 8.77 -10.61
C LEU A 24 -1.61 9.87 -9.96
N ALA A 25 -1.11 10.49 -8.89
CA ALA A 25 -1.74 11.64 -8.25
C ALA A 25 -1.65 12.94 -9.08
N GLY A 26 -0.87 12.96 -10.18
CA GLY A 26 -0.58 14.17 -10.94
C GLY A 26 0.30 15.17 -10.18
N LEU A 27 0.87 14.76 -9.06
CA LEU A 27 1.76 15.56 -8.23
C LEU A 27 3.21 15.24 -8.65
N GLY A 28 4.01 16.25 -8.94
CA GLY A 28 5.44 16.05 -9.19
C GLY A 28 6.17 15.48 -7.96
N LEU A 29 7.37 14.93 -8.14
CA LEU A 29 8.18 14.49 -7.01
C LEU A 29 8.59 15.69 -6.15
N ASN A 30 8.50 15.55 -4.83
CA ASN A 30 8.98 16.59 -3.92
C ASN A 30 10.50 16.77 -4.07
N HIS A 31 10.93 17.99 -4.41
CA HIS A 31 12.33 18.29 -4.70
C HIS A 31 13.25 18.06 -3.49
N SER A 32 12.85 18.49 -2.28
CA SER A 32 13.65 18.29 -1.07
C SER A 32 13.84 16.81 -0.73
N LEU A 33 12.78 16.00 -0.83
CA LEU A 33 12.85 14.57 -0.54
C LEU A 33 13.67 13.82 -1.58
N ALA A 34 13.52 14.16 -2.86
CA ALA A 34 14.33 13.59 -3.93
C ALA A 34 15.83 13.88 -3.73
N ARG A 35 16.18 15.12 -3.30
CA ARG A 35 17.57 15.49 -3.02
C ARG A 35 18.12 14.74 -1.80
N GLN A 36 17.35 14.63 -0.73
CA GLN A 36 17.72 13.84 0.46
C GLN A 36 17.95 12.37 0.11
N TYR A 37 17.09 11.79 -0.72
CA TYR A 37 17.23 10.41 -1.18
C TYR A 37 18.53 10.21 -1.98
N ILE A 38 18.84 11.12 -2.93
CA ILE A 38 20.07 11.06 -3.72
C ILE A 38 21.31 11.17 -2.82
N GLU A 39 21.26 12.04 -1.80
CA GLU A 39 22.33 12.21 -0.81
C GLU A 39 22.59 10.92 -0.03
N VAL A 40 21.55 10.31 0.54
CA VAL A 40 21.66 9.04 1.29
C VAL A 40 22.15 7.91 0.38
N GLN A 41 21.63 7.81 -0.84
CA GLN A 41 22.05 6.76 -1.79
C GLN A 41 23.51 6.93 -2.22
N ALA A 42 23.96 8.16 -2.47
CA ALA A 42 25.36 8.42 -2.79
C ALA A 42 26.28 7.97 -1.64
N LEU A 43 25.91 8.25 -0.39
CA LEU A 43 26.68 7.82 0.78
C LEU A 43 26.72 6.29 0.94
N LEU A 44 25.60 5.60 0.70
CA LEU A 44 25.54 4.13 0.76
C LEU A 44 26.34 3.45 -0.35
N ILE A 45 26.41 4.07 -1.54
CA ILE A 45 27.12 3.53 -2.71
C ILE A 45 28.61 3.90 -2.68
N THR A 46 29.02 4.90 -1.88
CA THR A 46 30.41 5.38 -1.76
C THR A 46 31.46 4.26 -1.63
N PRO A 47 31.30 3.23 -0.76
CA PRO A 47 32.30 2.16 -0.65
C PRO A 47 32.38 1.23 -1.88
N ILE A 48 31.38 1.24 -2.76
CA ILE A 48 31.31 0.38 -3.96
C ILE A 48 31.78 1.16 -5.20
N ALA A 49 31.31 2.39 -5.37
CA ALA A 49 31.60 3.22 -6.53
C ALA A 49 31.94 4.68 -6.11
N PRO A 50 33.14 4.93 -5.56
CA PRO A 50 33.51 6.24 -5.04
C PRO A 50 33.64 7.30 -6.13
N HIS A 51 34.07 6.93 -7.34
CA HIS A 51 34.22 7.86 -8.47
C HIS A 51 32.85 8.36 -8.98
N TRP A 52 31.86 7.47 -9.07
CA TRP A 52 30.52 7.86 -9.52
C TRP A 52 29.80 8.72 -8.48
N THR A 53 29.93 8.36 -7.21
CA THR A 53 29.31 9.10 -6.10
C THR A 53 29.95 10.48 -5.89
N GLU A 54 31.26 10.64 -6.16
CA GLU A 54 31.93 11.94 -6.14
C GLU A 54 31.38 12.91 -7.20
N SER A 55 31.22 12.46 -8.45
CA SER A 55 30.58 13.28 -9.49
C SER A 55 29.15 13.68 -9.12
N ILE A 56 28.35 12.77 -8.56
CA ILE A 56 27.00 13.12 -8.08
C ILE A 56 27.05 14.15 -6.95
N TRP A 57 27.98 13.99 -6.01
CA TRP A 57 28.08 14.84 -4.83
C TRP A 57 28.50 16.28 -5.17
N LEU A 58 29.48 16.43 -6.05
CA LEU A 58 30.01 17.74 -6.46
C LEU A 58 29.19 18.36 -7.59
N GLU A 59 28.89 17.61 -8.66
CA GLU A 59 28.26 18.18 -9.86
C GLU A 59 26.74 18.28 -9.74
N VAL A 60 26.07 17.27 -9.17
CA VAL A 60 24.60 17.25 -9.07
C VAL A 60 24.11 17.88 -7.77
N LEU A 61 24.68 17.47 -6.63
CA LEU A 61 24.30 17.96 -5.31
C LEU A 61 25.00 19.27 -4.93
N GLN A 62 26.03 19.70 -5.67
CA GLN A 62 26.73 20.98 -5.48
C GLN A 62 27.20 21.18 -4.03
N LYS A 63 27.72 20.10 -3.43
CA LYS A 63 28.27 20.13 -2.07
C LYS A 63 29.71 20.68 -2.10
N PRO A 64 30.15 21.43 -1.08
CA PRO A 64 31.42 22.14 -1.11
C PRO A 64 32.66 21.25 -0.91
N THR A 65 32.49 20.03 -0.40
CA THR A 65 33.58 19.11 -0.05
C THR A 65 33.32 17.73 -0.63
N THR A 66 34.39 16.95 -0.82
CA THR A 66 34.34 15.55 -1.25
C THR A 66 33.41 14.70 -0.37
N ILE A 67 32.77 13.69 -0.99
CA ILE A 67 31.87 12.76 -0.30
C ILE A 67 32.61 11.92 0.75
N GLN A 68 33.93 11.75 0.60
CA GLN A 68 34.76 10.95 1.51
C GLN A 68 34.80 11.49 2.94
N ASN A 69 34.56 12.80 3.11
CA ASN A 69 34.50 13.44 4.43
C ASN A 69 33.07 13.51 4.99
N ALA A 70 32.07 13.12 4.20
CA ALA A 70 30.67 13.23 4.60
C ALA A 70 30.32 12.15 5.63
N ARG A 71 29.51 12.53 6.62
CA ARG A 71 28.97 11.61 7.61
C ARG A 71 27.64 11.05 7.14
N CYS A 72 27.35 9.82 7.54
CA CYS A 72 26.02 9.25 7.35
C CYS A 72 24.98 10.17 8.03
N PRO A 73 23.89 10.56 7.35
CA PRO A 73 22.89 11.44 7.90
C PRO A 73 22.11 10.75 9.03
N ASP A 74 21.64 11.55 9.97
CA ASP A 74 20.73 11.07 11.01
C ASP A 74 19.36 10.79 10.39
N LEU A 75 19.04 9.50 10.29
CA LEU A 75 17.72 9.04 9.84
C LEU A 75 16.73 9.37 10.95
N GLY A 76 15.80 10.30 10.70
CA GLY A 76 14.74 10.64 11.63
C GLY A 76 13.88 9.43 12.02
N SER A 77 13.03 9.59 13.03
CA SER A 77 12.17 8.51 13.51
C SER A 77 11.23 7.99 12.43
N VAL A 78 11.25 6.67 12.19
CA VAL A 78 10.30 5.99 11.30
C VAL A 78 8.93 5.94 11.97
N ASN A 79 7.91 6.49 11.31
CA ASN A 79 6.53 6.43 11.79
C ASN A 79 5.88 5.10 11.34
N PRO A 80 5.56 4.18 12.27
CA PRO A 80 5.01 2.86 11.93
C PRO A 80 3.64 2.95 11.23
N ARG A 81 2.89 4.03 11.48
CA ARG A 81 1.61 4.33 10.83
C ARG A 81 1.73 4.35 9.30
N PHE A 82 2.71 5.07 8.74
CA PHE A 82 2.86 5.18 7.28
C PHE A 82 3.31 3.86 6.64
N THR A 83 4.17 3.09 7.33
CA THR A 83 4.56 1.76 6.88
C THR A 83 3.34 0.82 6.80
N ALA A 84 2.48 0.85 7.82
CA ALA A 84 1.24 0.08 7.83
C ALA A 84 0.27 0.53 6.73
N THR A 85 0.08 1.84 6.56
CA THR A 85 -0.75 2.42 5.49
C THR A 85 -0.24 2.01 4.11
N GLN A 86 1.06 2.10 3.86
CA GLN A 86 1.66 1.74 2.58
C GLN A 86 1.51 0.25 2.27
N ALA A 87 1.69 -0.62 3.27
CA ALA A 87 1.47 -2.05 3.12
C ALA A 87 0.01 -2.34 2.74
N TYR A 88 -0.94 -1.67 3.39
CA TYR A 88 -2.36 -1.75 3.07
C TYR A 88 -2.66 -1.25 1.65
N ILE A 89 -2.14 -0.10 1.24
CA ILE A 89 -2.32 0.42 -0.14
C ILE A 89 -1.83 -0.60 -1.17
N ARG A 90 -0.66 -1.23 -0.95
CA ARG A 90 -0.11 -2.25 -1.85
C ARG A 90 -0.98 -3.49 -1.93
N SER A 91 -1.44 -4.02 -0.80
CA SER A 91 -2.31 -5.19 -0.78
C SER A 91 -3.65 -4.89 -1.44
N THR A 92 -4.26 -3.74 -1.12
CA THR A 92 -5.56 -3.33 -1.64
C THR A 92 -5.52 -3.08 -3.14
N LYS A 93 -4.50 -2.36 -3.65
CA LYS A 93 -4.28 -2.17 -5.10
C LYS A 93 -4.20 -3.51 -5.83
N SER A 94 -3.41 -4.45 -5.29
CA SER A 94 -3.26 -5.79 -5.88
C SER A 94 -4.58 -6.57 -5.88
N SER A 95 -5.31 -6.56 -4.76
CA SER A 95 -6.61 -7.22 -4.64
C SER A 95 -7.66 -6.65 -5.59
N ILE A 96 -7.69 -5.32 -5.79
CA ILE A 96 -8.59 -4.65 -6.73
C ILE A 96 -8.33 -5.13 -8.16
N THR A 97 -7.06 -5.11 -8.60
CA THR A 97 -6.69 -5.58 -9.94
C THR A 97 -6.98 -7.08 -10.11
N SER A 98 -6.77 -7.89 -9.07
CA SER A 98 -7.13 -9.31 -9.11
C SER A 98 -8.64 -9.51 -9.23
N ALA A 99 -9.44 -8.78 -8.45
CA ALA A 99 -10.90 -8.83 -8.48
C ALA A 99 -11.47 -8.37 -9.84
N GLU A 100 -10.92 -7.29 -10.41
CA GLU A 100 -11.28 -6.78 -11.73
C GLU A 100 -10.98 -7.83 -12.82
N SER A 101 -9.78 -8.41 -12.81
CA SER A 101 -9.39 -9.45 -13.78
C SER A 101 -10.28 -10.70 -13.66
N ALA A 102 -10.68 -11.07 -12.44
CA ALA A 102 -11.59 -12.18 -12.20
C ALA A 102 -13.00 -11.86 -12.73
N GLN A 103 -13.50 -10.64 -12.51
CA GLN A 103 -14.80 -10.22 -13.01
C GLN A 103 -14.83 -10.19 -14.54
N GLN A 104 -13.81 -9.65 -15.21
CA GLN A 104 -13.69 -9.65 -16.68
C GLN A 104 -13.73 -11.07 -17.25
N ARG A 105 -13.02 -12.02 -16.62
CA ARG A 105 -13.04 -13.43 -17.04
C ARG A 105 -14.41 -14.08 -16.89
N ARG A 106 -15.23 -13.64 -15.93
CA ARG A 106 -16.59 -14.16 -15.71
C ARG A 106 -17.57 -13.57 -16.72
N LEU A 107 -17.45 -12.27 -17.01
CA LEU A 107 -18.21 -11.58 -18.04
C LEU A 107 -17.92 -12.18 -19.43
N ALA A 108 -16.65 -12.44 -19.76
CA ALA A 108 -16.25 -13.08 -21.02
C ALA A 108 -16.79 -14.52 -21.19
N LYS A 109 -17.16 -15.19 -20.09
CA LYS A 109 -17.73 -16.55 -20.08
C LYS A 109 -19.26 -16.55 -19.97
N GLY A 110 -19.92 -15.39 -19.97
CA GLY A 110 -21.37 -15.28 -19.82
C GLY A 110 -21.93 -15.82 -18.50
N GLN A 111 -21.08 -16.03 -17.49
CA GLN A 111 -21.50 -16.58 -16.19
C GLN A 111 -21.96 -15.47 -15.24
N ALA A 112 -23.25 -15.49 -14.90
CA ALA A 112 -23.84 -14.61 -13.90
C ALA A 112 -23.34 -14.90 -12.47
N ARG A 113 -23.54 -13.90 -11.61
CA ARG A 113 -23.13 -13.80 -10.19
C ARG A 113 -23.40 -15.08 -9.39
N PRO A 114 -22.51 -15.50 -8.48
CA PRO A 114 -22.83 -16.60 -7.58
C PRO A 114 -23.82 -16.08 -6.53
N SER A 115 -25.04 -16.62 -6.54
CA SER A 115 -26.02 -16.44 -5.45
C SER A 115 -25.52 -17.16 -4.20
N ILE A 116 -25.65 -16.48 -3.05
CA ILE A 116 -25.00 -16.87 -1.81
C ILE A 116 -25.98 -17.60 -0.85
N ILE A 117 -25.73 -18.91 -0.69
CA ILE A 117 -25.59 -19.76 0.53
C ILE A 117 -26.81 -20.18 1.39
N ASP A 118 -26.78 -21.47 1.83
CA ASP A 118 -27.14 -21.95 3.18
C ASP A 118 -26.08 -22.93 3.80
N LYS A 119 -25.90 -22.95 5.14
CA LYS A 119 -24.73 -23.43 5.99
C LYS A 119 -23.56 -22.43 6.15
N LYS A 120 -23.91 -21.19 6.43
CA LYS A 120 -23.20 -19.95 6.04
C LYS A 120 -22.16 -19.42 7.04
N ASP A 121 -22.45 -19.48 8.34
CA ASP A 121 -21.68 -18.68 9.30
C ASP A 121 -20.47 -19.41 9.88
N MET A 122 -20.54 -20.74 9.98
CA MET A 122 -19.43 -21.56 10.48
C MET A 122 -18.26 -21.63 9.48
N LYS A 123 -18.55 -21.56 8.17
CA LYS A 123 -17.53 -21.45 7.10
C LYS A 123 -16.97 -20.04 6.93
N LYS A 124 -17.68 -19.00 7.39
CA LYS A 124 -17.19 -17.61 7.44
C LYS A 124 -16.33 -17.35 8.67
N ALA A 125 -16.71 -17.92 9.81
CA ALA A 125 -16.00 -17.76 11.07
C ALA A 125 -14.63 -18.47 11.07
N MET A 126 -14.49 -19.61 10.39
CA MET A 126 -13.25 -20.40 10.41
C MET A 126 -12.05 -19.69 9.74
N PRO A 127 -12.17 -19.05 8.57
CA PRO A 127 -11.13 -18.18 8.01
C PRO A 127 -10.76 -17.00 8.92
N LEU A 128 -11.75 -16.41 9.59
CA LEU A 128 -11.53 -15.30 10.52
C LEU A 128 -10.73 -15.73 11.75
N ILE A 129 -11.11 -16.86 12.36
CA ILE A 129 -10.37 -17.45 13.50
C ILE A 129 -8.94 -17.83 13.08
N GLN A 130 -8.76 -18.39 11.89
CA GLN A 130 -7.42 -18.72 11.37
C GLN A 130 -6.56 -17.47 11.16
N THR A 131 -7.16 -16.38 10.68
CA THR A 131 -6.46 -15.10 10.46
C THR A 131 -6.04 -14.48 11.80
N ILE A 132 -6.94 -14.42 12.78
CA ILE A 132 -6.65 -13.93 14.14
C ILE A 132 -5.56 -14.79 14.79
N LYS A 133 -5.67 -16.13 14.69
CA LYS A 133 -4.66 -17.05 15.21
C LYS A 133 -3.29 -16.82 14.57
N LYS A 134 -3.23 -16.65 13.25
CA LYS A 134 -1.99 -16.36 12.53
C LYS A 134 -1.34 -15.05 12.98
N ARG A 135 -2.14 -14.00 13.26
CA ARG A 135 -1.66 -12.70 13.76
C ARG A 135 -1.15 -12.78 15.20
N LEU A 136 -1.79 -13.59 16.04
CA LEU A 136 -1.30 -13.90 17.38
C LEU A 136 0.02 -14.69 17.33
N ASP A 137 0.12 -15.66 16.42
CA ASP A 137 1.31 -16.50 16.25
C ASP A 137 2.51 -15.71 15.65
N SER A 138 2.25 -14.63 14.90
CA SER A 138 3.31 -13.75 14.36
C SER A 138 3.88 -12.75 15.39
N GLY A 139 3.36 -12.75 16.62
CA GLY A 139 3.89 -11.93 17.72
C GLY A 139 3.39 -10.49 17.76
N GLU A 140 2.29 -10.16 17.07
CA GLU A 140 1.61 -8.87 17.24
C GLU A 140 1.02 -8.76 18.66
N ASP A 141 0.96 -7.55 19.22
CA ASP A 141 0.42 -7.35 20.56
C ASP A 141 -1.06 -7.76 20.61
N ARG A 142 -1.44 -8.52 21.65
CA ARG A 142 -2.80 -9.09 21.78
C ARG A 142 -3.86 -8.00 21.75
N SER A 143 -3.60 -6.82 22.32
CA SER A 143 -4.58 -5.74 22.34
C SER A 143 -4.86 -5.19 20.95
N GLU A 144 -3.83 -5.05 20.10
CA GLU A 144 -3.97 -4.58 18.72
C GLU A 144 -4.63 -5.63 17.80
N VAL A 145 -4.36 -6.92 18.03
CA VAL A 145 -4.98 -8.00 17.24
C VAL A 145 -6.49 -8.08 17.47
N PHE A 146 -6.95 -7.84 18.70
CA PHE A 146 -8.37 -7.92 19.05
C PHE A 146 -9.16 -6.64 18.79
N ASP A 147 -8.54 -5.46 18.79
CA ASP A 147 -9.28 -4.19 18.66
C ASP A 147 -9.79 -3.91 17.23
N ARG A 148 -9.45 -4.74 16.22
CA ARG A 148 -9.85 -4.63 14.79
C ARG A 148 -9.72 -3.21 14.20
N LYS A 149 -8.94 -2.33 14.82
CA LYS A 149 -8.70 -0.97 14.37
C LYS A 149 -7.37 -0.91 13.66
N LEU A 150 -7.37 -0.28 12.50
CA LEU A 150 -6.14 0.06 11.81
C LEU A 150 -5.47 1.23 12.54
N PRO A 151 -4.12 1.33 12.53
CA PRO A 151 -3.39 2.45 13.12
C PRO A 151 -3.55 3.76 12.31
N PHE A 152 -4.38 3.74 11.26
CA PHE A 152 -4.70 4.85 10.37
C PHE A 152 -6.19 4.85 10.04
N ASN A 153 -6.69 5.98 9.56
CA ASN A 153 -8.06 6.11 9.09
C ASN A 153 -8.21 5.49 7.70
N GLU A 154 -8.95 4.39 7.59
CA GLU A 154 -9.10 3.63 6.35
C GLU A 154 -9.87 4.42 5.27
N VAL A 155 -10.92 5.15 5.65
CA VAL A 155 -11.76 5.90 4.72
C VAL A 155 -10.96 7.01 4.03
N GLU A 156 -10.20 7.77 4.81
CA GLU A 156 -9.32 8.83 4.32
C GLU A 156 -8.28 8.30 3.33
N VAL A 157 -7.66 7.15 3.64
CA VAL A 157 -6.68 6.52 2.74
C VAL A 157 -7.34 6.04 1.44
N LEU A 158 -8.55 5.47 1.51
CA LEU A 158 -9.28 5.02 0.32
C LEU A 158 -9.73 6.19 -0.56
N GLU A 159 -10.11 7.32 0.03
CA GLU A 159 -10.43 8.55 -0.69
C GLU A 159 -9.19 9.10 -1.41
N GLU A 160 -8.02 9.11 -0.75
CA GLU A 160 -6.75 9.50 -1.38
C GLU A 160 -6.34 8.55 -2.52
N MET A 161 -6.68 7.26 -2.42
CA MET A 161 -6.41 6.28 -3.47
C MET A 161 -7.35 6.39 -4.68
N ALA A 162 -8.56 6.94 -4.51
CA ALA A 162 -9.58 6.92 -5.54
C ALA A 162 -9.14 7.53 -6.90
N PRO A 163 -8.45 8.70 -6.94
CA PRO A 163 -7.95 9.26 -8.21
C PRO A 163 -6.92 8.35 -8.90
N ALA A 164 -6.03 7.73 -8.13
CA ALA A 164 -5.03 6.81 -8.66
C ALA A 164 -5.67 5.52 -9.20
N LEU A 165 -6.72 5.02 -8.53
CA LEU A 165 -7.46 3.83 -8.96
C LEU A 165 -8.18 4.03 -10.29
N LYS A 166 -8.77 5.21 -10.53
CA LYS A 166 -9.37 5.56 -11.84
C LYS A 166 -8.38 5.45 -13.00
N GLN A 167 -7.12 5.79 -12.77
CA GLN A 167 -6.08 5.70 -13.80
C GLN A 167 -5.55 4.27 -13.98
N VAL A 168 -5.55 3.46 -12.91
CA VAL A 168 -5.05 2.08 -12.93
C VAL A 168 -6.08 1.13 -13.55
N ILE A 169 -7.36 1.32 -13.25
CA ILE A 169 -8.46 0.50 -13.79
C ILE A 169 -8.89 1.08 -15.13
N ARG A 170 -8.71 0.33 -16.22
CA ARG A 170 -9.06 0.79 -17.56
C ARG A 170 -10.59 0.90 -17.69
N GLY A 171 -11.08 2.08 -18.08
CA GLY A 171 -12.51 2.33 -18.27
C GLY A 171 -13.28 2.56 -16.97
N CYS A 172 -12.60 2.92 -15.88
CA CYS A 172 -13.25 3.32 -14.63
C CYS A 172 -13.58 4.82 -14.65
N ASP A 173 -14.86 5.15 -14.77
CA ASP A 173 -15.34 6.53 -14.76
C ASP A 173 -15.46 7.08 -13.33
N GLU A 174 -15.96 6.25 -12.40
CA GLU A 174 -16.23 6.63 -11.02
C GLU A 174 -15.76 5.57 -10.01
N VAL A 175 -15.23 6.05 -8.88
CA VAL A 175 -14.88 5.25 -7.72
C VAL A 175 -15.62 5.85 -6.53
N VAL A 176 -16.51 5.08 -5.92
CA VAL A 176 -17.30 5.50 -4.75
C VAL A 176 -16.86 4.69 -3.54
N VAL A 177 -16.40 5.39 -2.50
CA VAL A 177 -16.04 4.77 -1.22
C VAL A 177 -17.28 4.79 -0.32
N MET A 178 -17.77 3.61 0.08
CA MET A 178 -18.93 3.49 0.97
C MET A 178 -18.52 2.91 2.31
N ALA A 179 -18.71 3.67 3.39
CA ALA A 179 -18.51 3.18 4.75
C ALA A 179 -19.69 2.30 5.17
N VAL A 180 -19.41 1.05 5.54
CA VAL A 180 -20.42 0.10 6.04
C VAL A 180 -20.45 0.17 7.56
N GLN A 181 -21.56 0.63 8.13
CA GLN A 181 -21.78 0.55 9.58
C GLN A 181 -22.48 -0.76 9.93
N VAL A 182 -21.94 -1.48 10.92
CA VAL A 182 -22.50 -2.75 11.39
C VAL A 182 -23.83 -2.49 12.11
N HIS A 183 -24.90 -3.19 11.72
CA HIS A 183 -26.29 -3.13 12.25
C HIS A 183 -27.25 -2.07 11.66
N VAL A 184 -26.84 -1.29 10.66
CA VAL A 184 -27.78 -0.46 9.90
C VAL A 184 -28.01 -1.14 8.55
N GLN A 185 -29.26 -1.47 8.22
CA GLN A 185 -29.62 -1.84 6.85
C GLN A 185 -29.44 -0.59 5.98
N THR A 186 -28.24 -0.37 5.46
CA THR A 186 -28.00 0.70 4.51
C THR A 186 -28.65 0.28 3.20
N GLN A 187 -29.85 0.82 2.94
CA GLN A 187 -30.57 0.63 1.69
C GLN A 187 -29.66 1.02 0.52
N GLY A 188 -29.44 0.09 -0.42
CA GLY A 188 -28.68 0.34 -1.65
C GLY A 188 -27.29 -0.31 -1.74
N LEU A 189 -26.79 -0.97 -0.70
CA LEU A 189 -25.49 -1.68 -0.77
C LEU A 189 -25.60 -3.03 -1.52
N PRO A 190 -24.64 -3.36 -2.39
CA PRO A 190 -24.55 -4.68 -3.00
C PRO A 190 -24.37 -5.79 -1.95
N SER A 191 -24.88 -7.00 -2.20
CA SER A 191 -24.73 -8.16 -1.29
C SER A 191 -23.27 -8.56 -0.99
N VAL A 192 -22.33 -8.06 -1.80
CA VAL A 192 -20.88 -8.26 -1.59
C VAL A 192 -20.37 -7.41 -0.41
N ALA A 193 -21.03 -6.31 -0.06
CA ALA A 193 -20.66 -5.41 1.04
C ALA A 193 -20.65 -6.12 2.41
N GLU A 194 -21.44 -7.18 2.59
CA GLU A 194 -21.44 -8.01 3.82
C GLU A 194 -20.11 -8.72 4.09
N THR A 195 -19.21 -8.77 3.11
CA THR A 195 -17.89 -9.40 3.23
C THR A 195 -16.77 -8.43 3.59
N ALA A 196 -17.06 -7.13 3.65
CA ALA A 196 -16.09 -6.10 4.01
C ALA A 196 -15.74 -6.17 5.50
N GLU A 197 -14.45 -6.14 5.80
CA GLU A 197 -13.93 -6.06 7.17
C GLU A 197 -12.82 -5.00 7.24
N PRO A 198 -12.55 -4.38 8.41
CA PRO A 198 -11.45 -3.41 8.53
C PRO A 198 -10.12 -4.00 8.06
N GLY A 199 -9.46 -3.33 7.11
CA GLY A 199 -8.21 -3.81 6.49
C GLY A 199 -8.41 -4.79 5.32
N ASN A 200 -9.64 -5.22 5.06
CA ASN A 200 -10.02 -6.04 3.91
C ASN A 200 -11.31 -5.51 3.26
N PRO A 201 -11.23 -4.44 2.46
CA PRO A 201 -12.39 -3.84 1.81
C PRO A 201 -13.00 -4.79 0.77
N ALA A 202 -14.32 -4.72 0.61
CA ALA A 202 -15.03 -5.45 -0.44
C ALA A 202 -15.14 -4.60 -1.72
N PHE A 203 -15.04 -5.23 -2.89
CA PHE A 203 -15.09 -4.56 -4.18
C PHE A 203 -16.32 -4.99 -4.98
N TYR A 204 -17.00 -4.03 -5.58
CA TYR A 204 -18.11 -4.25 -6.48
C TYR A 204 -17.92 -3.35 -7.71
N PHE A 205 -17.99 -3.94 -8.89
CA PHE A 205 -17.85 -3.23 -10.16
C PHE A 205 -19.15 -3.37 -10.94
N GLU A 206 -19.70 -2.24 -11.37
CA GLU A 206 -20.83 -2.16 -12.27
C GLU A 206 -20.44 -1.39 -13.52
N ASN A 207 -21.00 -1.81 -14.67
CA ASN A 207 -20.86 -1.07 -15.91
C ASN A 207 -22.07 -0.14 -15.99
N ALA A 208 -21.83 1.14 -16.25
CA ALA A 208 -22.87 2.08 -16.65
C ALA A 208 -23.37 1.77 -18.07
#